data_AF-A0A7C8A968-F1
#
_entry.id   AF-A0A7C8A968-F1
#
_cell.length_a   1.000
_cell.length_b   1.000
_cell.length_c   1.000
_cell.angle_alpha   90.00
_cell.angle_beta   90.00
_cell.angle_gamma   90.00
#
_symmetry.space_group_name_H-M   'P 1'
#
loop_
_entity.id
_entity.type
_entity.pdbx_description
1 polymer ?
#
loop_
_entity_poly.entity_id
_entity_poly.type
_entity_poly.pdbx_seq_one_letter_code
_entity_poly.pdbx_strand_id
1 'polypeptide(L)'
;VLSGAADAGMGIYAAAKALDLDFVPIAREQYDLIIPSHMLDQPNIQTVLDTIGSGHFRERIISLGGYDPSRSGELFVEVEGD
;
A
#
# COMPACT_ATOMS: atom_id res chain seq x y z
N VAL A 1 23.75 1.39 -3.84
CA VAL A 1 22.81 0.29 -4.22
C VAL A 1 23.42 -1.07 -3.85
N LEU A 2 22.64 -2.07 -3.43
CA LEU A 2 23.16 -3.36 -2.92
C LEU A 2 24.18 -4.06 -3.82
N SER A 3 23.99 -4.02 -5.14
CA SER A 3 24.90 -4.64 -6.11
C SER A 3 26.25 -3.92 -6.26
N GLY A 4 26.41 -2.72 -5.70
CA GLY A 4 27.57 -1.85 -5.93
C GLY A 4 27.64 -1.22 -7.32
N ALA A 5 26.66 -1.46 -8.20
CA ALA A 5 26.66 -0.92 -9.57
C ALA A 5 26.42 0.61 -9.63
N ALA A 6 25.93 1.20 -8.54
CA ALA A 6 25.68 2.63 -8.40
C ALA A 6 25.70 3.04 -6.92
N ASP A 7 26.01 4.31 -6.67
CA ASP A 7 26.00 4.90 -5.32
C ASP A 7 24.57 4.93 -4.74
N ALA A 8 23.60 5.38 -5.53
CA ALA A 8 22.18 5.47 -5.15
C ALA A 8 21.24 4.99 -6.28
N GLY A 9 20.00 4.67 -5.93
CA GLY A 9 18.95 4.27 -6.86
C GLY A 9 17.57 4.56 -6.29
N MET A 10 16.58 4.71 -7.17
CA MET A 10 15.18 4.91 -6.77
C MET A 10 14.57 3.57 -6.33
N GLY A 11 13.81 3.59 -5.23
CA GLY A 11 13.12 2.42 -4.72
C GLY A 11 12.18 2.76 -3.59
N ILE A 12 11.37 1.79 -3.19
CA ILE A 12 10.45 1.94 -2.06
C ILE A 12 11.16 1.68 -0.73
N TYR A 13 10.73 2.37 0.32
CA TYR A 13 11.33 2.27 1.65
C TYR A 13 11.27 0.83 2.21
N ALA A 14 10.19 0.09 1.95
CA ALA A 14 10.06 -1.30 2.38
C ALA A 14 11.20 -2.20 1.84
N ALA A 15 11.63 -1.99 0.60
CA ALA A 15 12.73 -2.75 0.01
C ALA A 15 14.09 -2.38 0.62
N ALA A 16 14.33 -1.07 0.85
CA ALA A 16 15.54 -0.60 1.53
C ALA A 16 15.65 -1.19 2.94
N LYS A 17 14.54 -1.19 3.70
CA LYS A 17 14.47 -1.79 5.04
C LYS A 17 14.71 -3.30 5.02
N ALA A 18 14.12 -4.03 4.08
CA ALA A 18 14.28 -5.48 3.97
C ALA A 18 15.72 -5.89 3.63
N LEU A 19 16.48 -5.00 2.97
CA LEU A 19 17.87 -5.22 2.57
C LEU A 19 18.90 -4.50 3.46
N ASP A 20 18.44 -3.90 4.56
CA ASP A 20 19.27 -3.12 5.52
C ASP A 20 20.12 -2.04 4.83
N LEU A 21 19.50 -1.28 3.91
CA LEU A 21 20.12 -0.19 3.18
C LEU A 21 19.69 1.18 3.74
N ASP A 22 20.59 2.16 3.63
CA ASP A 22 20.25 3.57 3.86
C ASP A 22 19.14 4.04 2.91
N PHE A 23 18.27 4.90 3.41
CA PHE A 23 17.15 5.45 2.64
C PHE A 23 17.00 6.96 2.86
N VAL A 24 16.94 7.71 1.77
CA VAL A 24 16.66 9.15 1.76
C VAL A 24 15.23 9.34 1.23
N PRO A 25 14.27 9.82 2.06
CA PRO A 25 12.89 9.99 1.62
C PRO A 25 12.75 11.16 0.65
N ILE A 26 12.09 10.92 -0.49
CA ILE A 26 11.83 11.94 -1.53
C ILE A 26 10.34 12.29 -1.58
N ALA A 27 9.47 11.28 -1.59
CA ALA A 27 8.02 11.45 -1.64
C ALA A 27 7.32 10.30 -0.92
N ARG A 28 6.02 10.49 -0.64
CA ARG A 28 5.12 9.42 -0.21
C ARG A 28 4.19 9.09 -1.36
N GLU A 29 3.97 7.80 -1.58
CA GLU A 29 3.03 7.29 -2.57
C GLU A 29 1.82 6.69 -1.83
N GLN A 30 0.62 7.05 -2.28
CA GLN A 30 -0.64 6.46 -1.82
C GLN A 30 -1.15 5.50 -2.91
N TYR A 31 -1.53 4.29 -2.51
CA TYR A 31 -2.12 3.29 -3.38
C TYR A 31 -3.57 3.08 -2.97
N ASP A 32 -4.50 3.33 -3.91
CA ASP A 32 -5.93 3.14 -3.70
C ASP A 32 -6.43 1.95 -4.52
N LEU A 33 -7.38 1.20 -3.96
CA LEU A 33 -8.06 0.11 -4.66
C LEU A 33 -9.28 0.67 -5.40
N ILE A 34 -9.26 0.59 -6.74
CA ILE A 34 -10.39 1.00 -7.56
C ILE A 34 -11.32 -0.19 -7.76
N ILE A 35 -12.61 -0.02 -7.42
CA ILE A 35 -13.65 -1.02 -7.59
C ILE A 35 -14.76 -0.41 -8.45
N PRO A 36 -15.17 -1.05 -9.56
CA PRO A 36 -16.35 -0.61 -10.29
C PRO A 36 -17.61 -0.66 -9.41
N SER A 37 -18.39 0.42 -9.36
CA SER A 37 -19.53 0.54 -8.41
C SER A 37 -20.52 -0.62 -8.51
N HIS A 38 -20.76 -1.17 -9.71
CA HIS A 38 -21.65 -2.32 -9.92
C HIS A 38 -21.15 -3.64 -9.31
N MET A 39 -19.90 -3.70 -8.86
CA MET A 39 -19.31 -4.87 -8.19
C MET A 39 -19.31 -4.77 -6.67
N LEU A 40 -19.64 -3.61 -6.09
CA LEU A 40 -19.49 -3.36 -4.66
C LEU A 40 -20.24 -4.39 -3.80
N ASP A 41 -21.46 -4.75 -4.19
CA ASP A 41 -22.29 -5.69 -3.43
C ASP A 41 -21.91 -7.16 -3.63
N GLN A 42 -20.93 -7.48 -4.47
CA GLN A 42 -20.53 -8.86 -4.68
C GLN A 42 -19.84 -9.42 -3.41
N PRO A 43 -20.19 -10.64 -2.96
CA PRO A 43 -19.67 -11.20 -1.71
C PRO A 43 -18.13 -11.26 -1.62
N ASN A 44 -17.46 -11.51 -2.75
CA ASN A 44 -16.00 -11.50 -2.84
C ASN A 44 -15.41 -10.10 -2.66
N ILE A 45 -16.06 -9.06 -3.17
CA ILE A 45 -15.62 -7.67 -3.00
C ILE A 45 -15.81 -7.23 -1.56
N GLN A 46 -16.96 -7.54 -0.95
CA GLN A 46 -17.18 -7.30 0.48
C GLN A 46 -16.11 -7.98 1.34
N THR A 47 -15.76 -9.24 1.03
CA THR A 47 -14.69 -9.97 1.73
C THR A 47 -13.33 -9.24 1.63
N VAL A 48 -13.00 -8.68 0.47
CA VAL A 48 -11.76 -7.89 0.29
C VAL A 48 -11.81 -6.63 1.13
N LEU A 49 -12.90 -5.86 1.08
CA LEU A 49 -13.09 -4.61 1.82
C LEU A 49 -13.00 -4.84 3.34
N ASP A 50 -13.69 -5.87 3.84
CA ASP A 50 -13.64 -6.27 5.26
C ASP A 50 -12.22 -6.66 5.67
N THR A 51 -11.51 -7.40 4.82
CA THR A 51 -10.14 -7.84 5.10
C THR A 51 -9.19 -6.65 5.19
N ILE A 52 -9.19 -5.75 4.20
CA ILE A 52 -8.27 -4.61 4.18
C ILE A 52 -8.60 -3.55 5.25
N GLY A 53 -9.87 -3.48 5.68
CA GLY A 53 -10.31 -2.63 6.79
C GLY A 53 -10.02 -3.23 8.18
N SER A 54 -9.72 -4.53 8.26
CA SER A 54 -9.52 -5.21 9.54
C SER A 54 -8.25 -4.77 10.28
N GLY A 55 -8.33 -4.69 11.61
CA GLY A 55 -7.17 -4.39 12.46
C GLY A 55 -6.02 -5.40 12.26
N HIS A 56 -6.35 -6.68 12.17
CA HIS A 56 -5.38 -7.75 11.92
C HIS A 56 -4.61 -7.56 10.60
N PHE A 57 -5.28 -7.13 9.53
CA PHE A 57 -4.59 -6.83 8.27
C PHE A 57 -3.66 -5.62 8.43
N ARG A 58 -4.15 -4.53 9.03
CA ARG A 58 -3.35 -3.31 9.26
C ARG A 58 -2.09 -3.61 10.10
N GLU A 59 -2.21 -4.42 11.15
CA GLU A 59 -1.08 -4.88 11.96
C GLU A 59 -0.05 -5.67 11.14
N ARG A 60 -0.51 -6.57 10.25
CA ARG A 60 0.36 -7.31 9.34
C ARG A 60 1.09 -6.39 8.35
N ILE A 61 0.43 -5.34 7.85
CA ILE A 61 1.08 -4.37 6.95
C ILE A 61 2.12 -3.53 7.70
N ILE A 62 1.83 -3.09 8.93
CA ILE A 62 2.80 -2.39 9.79
C ILE A 62 4.05 -3.25 10.03
N SER A 63 3.87 -4.56 10.25
CA SER A 63 4.99 -5.46 10.54
C SER A 63 5.92 -5.70 9.35
N LEU A 64 5.43 -5.60 8.11
CA LEU A 64 6.28 -5.59 6.90
C LEU A 64 7.24 -4.40 6.90
N GLY A 65 6.81 -3.28 7.48
CA GLY A 65 7.60 -2.05 7.57
C GLY A 65 7.62 -1.27 6.26
N GLY A 66 7.65 0.05 6.40
CA GLY A 66 7.69 0.98 5.28
C GLY A 66 6.35 1.19 4.56
N TYR A 67 5.26 0.72 5.16
CA TYR A 67 3.88 1.00 4.74
C TYR A 67 3.11 1.71 5.86
N ASP A 68 2.19 2.58 5.47
CA ASP A 68 1.24 3.25 6.36
C ASP A 68 -0.19 2.80 6.00
N PRO A 69 -0.79 1.84 6.75
CA PRO A 69 -2.13 1.35 6.47
C PRO A 69 -3.22 2.11 7.24
N SER A 70 -2.94 3.30 7.78
CA SER A 70 -3.88 4.07 8.61
C SER A 70 -5.24 4.29 7.94
N ARG A 71 -5.24 4.45 6.61
CA ARG A 71 -6.43 4.66 5.76
C ARG A 71 -6.91 3.42 5.02
N SER A 72 -6.33 2.25 5.27
CA SER A 72 -6.67 1.02 4.55
C SER A 72 -8.13 0.63 4.77
N GLY A 73 -8.88 0.42 3.68
CA GLY A 73 -10.32 0.12 3.73
C GLY A 73 -11.24 1.34 3.88
N GLU A 74 -10.70 2.56 3.89
CA GLU A 74 -11.51 3.77 3.83
C GLU A 74 -11.91 4.08 2.38
N LEU A 75 -13.16 4.51 2.18
CA LEU A 75 -13.58 5.08 0.90
C LEU A 75 -12.86 6.42 0.69
N PHE A 76 -12.02 6.51 -0.33
CA PHE A 76 -11.32 7.75 -0.67
C PHE A 76 -12.19 8.70 -1.50
N VAL A 77 -12.70 8.21 -2.63
CA VAL A 77 -13.51 8.98 -3.57
C VAL A 77 -14.29 8.04 -4.49
N GLU A 78 -15.51 8.43 -4.87
CA GLU A 78 -16.23 7.85 -6.01
C GLU A 78 -16.03 8.77 -7.22
N VAL A 79 -15.62 8.19 -8.36
CA VAL A 79 -15.33 8.92 -9.58
C VAL A 79 -16.32 8.49 -10.64
N GLU A 80 -17.10 9.43 -11.17
CA GLU A 80 -17.91 9.18 -12.36
C GLU A 80 -16.98 9.18 -13.58
N GLY A 81 -17.12 8.18 -14.46
CA GLY A 81 -16.39 8.16 -15.73
C GLY A 81 -17.01 9.14 -16.71
N ASP A 82 -16.23 10.09 -17.21
CA ASP A 82 -16.60 10.96 -18.35
C ASP A 82 -16.75 10.16 -19.65
#